data_AF-A0A2P6RQV8-F1
#
_entry.id   AF-A0A2P6RQV8-F1
#
_cell.length_a   1.000
_cell.length_b   1.000
_cell.length_c   1.000
_cell.angle_alpha   90.00
_cell.angle_beta   90.00
_cell.angle_gamma   90.00
#
_symmetry.space_group_name_H-M   'P 1'
#
loop_
_entity.id
_entity.type
_entity.pdbx_description
1 polymer ?
#
loop_
_entity_poly.entity_id
_entity_poly.type
_entity_poly.pdbx_seq_one_letter_code
_entity_poly.pdbx_strand_id
1 'polypeptide(L)'
;MAFNINSLLLFLSLSLLLTLAFSDDPDCVYTVYVRTGSIIKGGTDSNINVRLYDGYGYGIEIRNLEAWGGLMGSDYDYFERGNLDIFSGRGPCLTAPICALNLTSDGAGSGHGWYVNYVEVTSTGAHIPCHQQLFTIEQWLATDTAPYELTAIRNYCNNNDAVDEKIRSGSSGLVSSV
;
A
#
# COMPACT_ATOMS: atom_id res chain seq x y z
N MET A 1 -15.15 -3.86 -56.41
CA MET A 1 -13.96 -3.93 -55.53
C MET A 1 -14.12 -5.19 -54.68
N ALA A 2 -13.33 -6.23 -54.96
CA ALA A 2 -13.42 -7.49 -54.22
C ALA A 2 -12.58 -7.37 -52.95
N PHE A 3 -13.22 -7.48 -51.78
CA PHE A 3 -12.52 -7.51 -50.50
C PHE A 3 -11.80 -8.86 -50.38
N ASN A 4 -10.47 -8.81 -50.24
CA ASN A 4 -9.64 -10.00 -50.12
C ASN A 4 -9.79 -10.61 -48.72
N ILE A 5 -10.44 -11.76 -48.66
CA ILE A 5 -10.80 -12.47 -47.42
C ILE A 5 -9.55 -12.79 -46.58
N ASN A 6 -8.42 -13.07 -47.25
CA ASN A 6 -7.14 -13.31 -46.58
C ASN A 6 -6.60 -12.04 -45.90
N SER A 7 -6.85 -10.86 -46.48
CA SER A 7 -6.47 -9.58 -45.88
C SER A 7 -7.32 -9.28 -44.64
N LEU A 8 -8.62 -9.58 -44.69
CA LEU A 8 -9.52 -9.38 -43.55
C LEU A 8 -9.17 -10.30 -42.38
N LEU A 9 -8.82 -11.56 -42.66
CA LEU A 9 -8.35 -12.53 -41.66
C LEU A 9 -7.01 -12.11 -41.04
N LEU A 10 -6.08 -11.54 -41.82
CA LEU A 10 -4.83 -10.96 -41.33
C LEU A 10 -5.06 -9.77 -40.40
N PHE A 11 -6.00 -8.88 -40.73
CA PHE A 11 -6.35 -7.75 -39.86
C PHE A 11 -7.06 -8.20 -38.59
N LEU A 12 -7.96 -9.18 -38.66
CA LEU A 12 -8.61 -9.78 -37.49
C LEU A 12 -7.61 -10.56 -36.61
N SER A 13 -6.67 -11.28 -37.20
CA SER A 13 -5.62 -11.94 -36.44
C SER A 13 -4.68 -10.92 -35.82
N LEU A 14 -4.30 -9.86 -36.54
CA LEU A 14 -3.42 -8.82 -36.03
C LEU A 14 -4.10 -8.00 -34.93
N SER A 15 -5.40 -7.71 -35.06
CA SER A 15 -6.18 -7.05 -34.01
C SER A 15 -6.37 -7.97 -32.79
N LEU A 16 -6.60 -9.27 -33.01
CA LEU A 16 -6.69 -10.26 -31.93
C LEU A 16 -5.33 -10.45 -31.22
N LEU A 17 -4.22 -10.46 -31.97
CA LEU A 17 -2.84 -10.47 -31.44
C LEU A 17 -2.49 -9.17 -30.69
N LEU A 18 -2.97 -8.01 -31.16
CA LEU A 18 -2.82 -6.72 -30.48
C LEU A 18 -3.64 -6.67 -29.17
N THR A 19 -4.81 -7.29 -29.11
CA THR A 19 -5.59 -7.39 -27.86
C THR A 19 -5.04 -8.43 -26.87
N LEU A 20 -4.23 -9.38 -27.34
CA LEU A 20 -3.51 -10.36 -26.53
C LEU A 20 -2.12 -9.87 -26.09
N ALA A 21 -1.70 -8.67 -26.51
CA ALA A 21 -0.59 -7.98 -25.87
C ALA A 21 -1.08 -7.50 -24.50
N PHE A 22 -0.96 -8.38 -23.52
CA PHE A 22 -1.30 -8.13 -22.13
C PHE A 22 -0.72 -6.79 -21.67
N SER A 23 -1.57 -5.95 -21.09
CA SER A 23 -1.16 -4.91 -20.15
C SER A 23 -0.67 -5.63 -18.89
N ASP A 24 0.52 -6.23 -18.94
CA ASP A 24 1.25 -6.64 -17.75
C ASP A 24 1.78 -5.35 -17.12
N ASP A 25 0.92 -4.66 -16.35
CA ASP A 25 1.45 -3.70 -15.40
C ASP A 25 2.48 -4.46 -14.54
N PRO A 26 3.73 -4.00 -14.46
CA PRO A 26 4.77 -4.76 -13.81
C PRO A 26 4.36 -5.03 -12.36
N ASP A 27 4.61 -6.26 -11.90
CA ASP A 27 4.31 -6.68 -10.53
C ASP A 27 5.55 -6.44 -9.64
N CYS A 28 5.33 -5.80 -8.50
CA CYS A 28 6.36 -5.43 -7.54
C CYS A 28 6.16 -6.15 -6.22
N VAL A 29 7.25 -6.45 -5.55
CA VAL A 29 7.24 -6.93 -4.16
C VAL A 29 7.37 -5.74 -3.24
N TYR A 30 6.42 -5.63 -2.32
CA TYR A 30 6.41 -4.66 -1.25
C TYR A 30 6.77 -5.38 0.05
N THR A 31 7.66 -4.79 0.84
CA THR A 31 7.97 -5.26 2.19
C THR A 31 7.72 -4.11 3.16
N VAL A 32 6.83 -4.33 4.12
CA VAL A 32 6.41 -3.34 5.11
C VAL A 32 6.95 -3.79 6.46
N TYR A 33 7.70 -2.92 7.12
CA TYR A 33 8.17 -3.07 8.48
C TYR A 33 7.41 -2.10 9.36
N VAL A 34 6.77 -2.59 10.42
CA VAL A 34 5.99 -1.77 11.33
C VAL A 34 6.59 -1.87 12.72
N ARG A 35 6.98 -0.73 13.28
CA ARG A 35 7.48 -0.66 14.66
C ARG A 35 6.40 -0.13 15.57
N THR A 36 5.85 -1.02 16.40
CA THR A 36 4.96 -0.63 17.49
C THR A 36 5.75 -0.01 18.63
N GLY A 37 5.21 1.05 19.22
CA GLY A 37 5.81 1.74 20.35
C GLY A 37 5.92 0.88 21.59
N SER A 38 6.94 1.18 22.40
CA SER A 38 7.16 0.52 23.69
C SER A 38 6.38 1.16 24.84
N ILE A 39 5.43 2.06 24.57
CA ILE A 39 4.61 2.70 25.59
C ILE A 39 3.54 1.75 26.14
N ILE A 40 3.11 1.97 27.37
CA ILE A 40 2.12 1.11 28.03
C ILE A 40 0.83 1.10 27.19
N LYS A 41 0.30 -0.11 26.92
CA LYS A 41 -0.86 -0.34 26.04
C LYS A 41 -0.67 0.16 24.60
N GLY A 42 0.57 0.20 24.11
CA GLY A 42 0.87 0.63 22.75
C GLY A 42 0.56 -0.39 21.64
N GLY A 43 0.18 -1.63 21.97
CA GLY A 43 -0.17 -2.68 21.01
C GLY A 43 -1.67 -2.72 20.64
N THR A 44 -2.06 -3.50 19.65
CA THR A 44 -3.46 -3.60 19.21
C THR A 44 -3.82 -4.92 18.52
N ASP A 45 -5.08 -5.32 18.68
CA ASP A 45 -5.71 -6.45 17.96
C ASP A 45 -6.51 -5.99 16.72
N SER A 46 -6.39 -4.73 16.33
CA SER A 46 -7.16 -4.14 15.22
C SER A 46 -6.64 -4.61 13.86
N ASN A 47 -7.49 -4.62 12.84
CA ASN A 47 -7.00 -4.81 11.47
C ASN A 47 -6.34 -3.52 10.98
N ILE A 48 -5.13 -3.65 10.42
CA ILE A 48 -4.34 -2.53 9.93
C ILE A 48 -4.39 -2.46 8.41
N ASN A 49 -4.91 -1.36 7.89
CA ASN A 49 -4.92 -0.99 6.48
C ASN A 49 -3.76 -0.03 6.17
N VAL A 50 -3.11 -0.23 5.03
CA VAL A 50 -2.04 0.63 4.52
C VAL A 50 -2.37 1.05 3.10
N ARG A 51 -2.31 2.35 2.83
CA ARG A 51 -2.25 2.88 1.46
C ARG A 51 -0.93 3.58 1.23
N LEU A 52 -0.30 3.26 0.11
CA LEU A 52 0.97 3.83 -0.32
C LEU A 52 0.75 4.61 -1.60
N TYR A 53 1.42 5.74 -1.75
CA TYR A 53 1.33 6.56 -2.95
C TYR A 53 2.70 6.98 -3.45
N ASP A 54 2.81 7.12 -4.76
CA ASP A 54 3.93 7.76 -5.43
C ASP A 54 3.70 9.27 -5.64
N GLY A 55 4.72 9.94 -6.18
CA GLY A 55 4.72 11.38 -6.40
C GLY A 55 3.71 11.89 -7.44
N TYR A 56 3.00 11.00 -8.14
CA TYR A 56 1.95 11.33 -9.09
C TYR A 56 0.54 11.08 -8.53
N GLY A 57 0.46 10.54 -7.31
CA GLY A 57 -0.77 10.20 -6.63
C GLY A 57 -1.37 8.85 -7.07
N TYR A 58 -0.61 8.03 -7.80
CA TYR A 58 -0.96 6.62 -8.00
C TYR A 58 -0.57 5.84 -6.74
N GLY A 59 -1.37 4.85 -6.37
CA GLY A 59 -1.18 4.15 -5.11
C GLY A 59 -1.64 2.70 -5.10
N ILE A 60 -1.29 2.02 -4.02
CA ILE A 60 -1.81 0.69 -3.70
C ILE A 60 -2.48 0.71 -2.33
N GLU A 61 -3.50 -0.13 -2.15
CA GLU A 61 -4.23 -0.32 -0.89
C GLU A 61 -4.11 -1.77 -0.42
N ILE A 62 -3.54 -1.96 0.76
CA ILE A 62 -3.49 -3.22 1.48
C ILE A 62 -4.50 -3.13 2.62
N ARG A 63 -5.64 -3.82 2.49
CA ARG A 63 -6.77 -3.68 3.45
C ARG A 63 -6.52 -4.30 4.82
N ASN A 64 -5.69 -5.34 4.86
CA ASN A 64 -5.30 -6.03 6.08
C ASN A 64 -3.86 -6.52 5.89
N LEU A 65 -2.90 -5.85 6.54
CA LEU A 65 -1.47 -6.16 6.43
C LEU A 65 -1.15 -7.62 6.80
N GLU A 66 -1.72 -8.10 7.90
CA GLU A 66 -1.47 -9.46 8.39
C GLU A 66 -1.94 -10.50 7.38
N ALA A 67 -3.20 -10.40 6.95
CA ALA A 67 -3.78 -11.34 6.00
C ALA A 67 -3.13 -11.25 4.61
N TRP A 68 -2.67 -10.07 4.20
CA TRP A 68 -2.02 -9.85 2.91
C TRP A 68 -0.63 -10.47 2.84
N GLY A 69 0.16 -10.40 3.92
CA GLY A 69 1.56 -10.79 3.83
C GLY A 69 2.32 -10.97 5.14
N GLY A 70 1.67 -11.29 6.25
CA GLY A 70 2.35 -11.51 7.53
C GLY A 70 3.48 -12.55 7.46
N LEU A 71 4.68 -12.20 7.93
CA LEU A 71 5.88 -13.05 7.85
C LEU A 71 6.37 -13.57 9.21
N MET A 72 5.63 -13.33 10.30
CA MET A 72 6.08 -13.68 11.65
C MET A 72 5.64 -15.09 12.11
N GLY A 73 4.77 -15.76 11.34
CA GLY A 73 4.23 -17.09 11.63
C GLY A 73 2.72 -17.10 11.85
N SER A 74 2.12 -18.30 11.91
CA SER A 74 0.67 -18.51 11.96
C SER A 74 0.01 -18.18 13.30
N ASP A 75 0.79 -18.15 14.38
CA ASP A 75 0.31 -17.93 15.75
C ASP A 75 1.02 -16.72 16.40
N TYR A 76 1.64 -15.88 15.58
CA TYR A 76 2.31 -14.69 16.04
C TYR A 76 1.28 -13.58 16.25
N ASP A 77 1.38 -12.91 17.40
CA ASP A 77 0.52 -11.80 17.77
C ASP A 77 1.12 -10.49 17.23
N TYR A 78 0.55 -10.00 16.12
CA TYR A 78 1.06 -8.83 15.41
C TYR A 78 0.71 -7.54 16.12
N PHE A 79 1.47 -6.48 15.84
CA PHE A 79 1.26 -5.13 16.31
C PHE A 79 1.38 -4.98 17.83
N GLU A 80 2.01 -5.94 18.50
CA GLU A 80 2.20 -5.92 19.94
C GLU A 80 3.27 -4.95 20.42
N ARG A 81 3.11 -4.49 21.67
CA ARG A 81 3.92 -3.42 22.26
C ARG A 81 5.41 -3.68 22.11
N GLY A 82 6.10 -2.78 21.41
CA GLY A 82 7.55 -2.80 21.22
C GLY A 82 8.05 -3.72 20.12
N ASN A 83 7.16 -4.49 19.47
CA ASN A 83 7.51 -5.41 18.40
C ASN A 83 7.85 -4.67 17.10
N LEU A 84 8.68 -5.34 16.31
CA LEU A 84 8.95 -5.00 14.92
C LEU A 84 8.35 -6.13 14.08
N ASP A 85 7.30 -5.82 13.34
CA ASP A 85 6.56 -6.78 12.54
C ASP A 85 6.84 -6.58 11.06
N ILE A 86 6.89 -7.68 10.31
CA ILE A 86 7.31 -7.69 8.91
C ILE A 86 6.21 -8.32 8.07
N PHE A 87 5.87 -7.63 6.98
CA PHE A 87 4.89 -8.07 6.01
C PHE A 87 5.51 -8.01 4.62
N SER A 88 5.21 -8.97 3.75
CA SER A 88 5.59 -8.89 2.34
C SER A 88 4.56 -9.52 1.43
N GLY A 89 4.30 -8.86 0.32
CA GLY A 89 3.34 -9.30 -0.68
C GLY A 89 3.59 -8.65 -2.02
N ARG A 90 2.82 -9.08 -3.02
CA ARG A 90 2.88 -8.57 -4.40
C ARG A 90 1.77 -7.56 -4.66
N GLY A 91 1.99 -6.70 -5.64
CA GLY A 91 1.07 -5.66 -6.05
C GLY A 91 1.58 -4.91 -7.28
N PRO A 92 0.72 -4.19 -8.00
CA PRO A 92 1.14 -3.46 -9.18
C PRO A 92 2.20 -2.44 -8.80
N CYS A 93 3.28 -2.39 -9.57
CA CYS A 93 4.36 -1.44 -9.36
C CYS A 93 3.83 0.00 -9.41
N LEU A 94 4.30 0.80 -8.46
CA LEU A 94 4.12 2.25 -8.54
C LEU A 94 4.99 2.83 -9.65
N THR A 95 4.55 3.96 -10.21
CA THR A 95 5.22 4.62 -11.34
C THR A 95 6.38 5.52 -10.92
N ALA A 96 6.46 5.83 -9.63
CA ALA A 96 7.54 6.56 -8.98
C ALA A 96 7.81 5.99 -7.57
N PRO A 97 8.90 6.40 -6.92
CA PRO A 97 9.19 6.01 -5.54
C PRO A 97 8.04 6.36 -4.59
N ILE A 98 7.80 5.47 -3.62
CA ILE A 98 6.84 5.69 -2.54
C ILE A 98 7.25 6.95 -1.78
N CYS A 99 6.33 7.90 -1.63
CA CYS A 99 6.58 9.13 -0.88
C CYS A 99 5.43 9.51 0.06
N ALA A 100 4.29 8.84 0.01
CA ALA A 100 3.23 9.03 0.99
C ALA A 100 2.64 7.71 1.49
N LEU A 101 2.17 7.77 2.73
CA LEU A 101 1.56 6.69 3.50
C LEU A 101 0.26 7.18 4.12
N ASN A 102 -0.78 6.37 4.06
CA ASN A 102 -1.95 6.44 4.92
C ASN A 102 -2.07 5.11 5.68
N LEU A 103 -1.84 5.17 6.99
CA LEU A 103 -1.92 4.04 7.91
C LEU A 103 -3.23 4.15 8.69
N THR A 104 -4.08 3.14 8.63
CA THR A 104 -5.41 3.16 9.26
C THR A 104 -5.61 1.91 10.10
N SER A 105 -6.04 2.08 11.34
CA SER A 105 -6.61 1.01 12.16
C SER A 105 -8.13 0.98 11.96
N ASP A 106 -8.73 -0.20 11.91
CA ASP A 106 -10.19 -0.33 11.90
C ASP A 106 -10.83 -0.06 13.29
N GLY A 107 -10.00 0.05 14.33
CA GLY A 107 -10.43 0.36 15.69
C GLY A 107 -11.29 -0.74 16.34
N ALA A 108 -11.24 -1.97 15.82
CA ALA A 108 -12.04 -3.07 16.32
C ALA A 108 -11.44 -3.70 17.60
N GLY A 109 -12.28 -4.40 18.36
CA GLY A 109 -11.85 -5.18 19.52
C GLY A 109 -11.58 -4.36 20.80
N SER A 110 -11.22 -5.08 21.87
CA SER A 110 -10.73 -4.47 23.11
C SER A 110 -9.24 -4.15 22.96
N GLY A 111 -8.79 -2.96 23.36
CA GLY A 111 -7.38 -2.58 23.13
C GLY A 111 -7.11 -2.09 21.70
N HIS A 112 -8.11 -1.49 21.07
CA HIS A 112 -8.00 -0.96 19.70
C HIS A 112 -7.03 0.21 19.55
N GLY A 113 -6.58 0.81 20.67
CA GLY A 113 -5.66 1.95 20.65
C GLY A 113 -4.25 1.49 20.37
N TRP A 114 -3.65 1.99 19.30
CA TRP A 114 -2.34 1.54 18.84
C TRP A 114 -1.34 2.69 18.80
N TYR A 115 -0.14 2.53 19.35
CA TYR A 115 0.90 3.55 19.22
C TYR A 115 2.01 3.07 18.28
N VAL A 116 2.23 3.83 17.22
CA VAL A 116 3.17 3.47 16.16
C VAL A 116 4.38 4.38 16.22
N ASN A 117 5.59 3.81 16.23
CA ASN A 117 6.80 4.61 16.08
C ASN A 117 7.02 4.97 14.61
N TYR A 118 7.15 3.97 13.75
CA TYR A 118 7.40 4.16 12.33
C TYR A 118 6.86 3.00 11.49
N VAL A 119 6.70 3.29 10.20
CA VAL A 119 6.50 2.30 9.15
C VAL A 119 7.61 2.49 8.13
N GLU A 120 8.34 1.44 7.80
CA GLU A 120 9.31 1.44 6.70
C GLU A 120 8.78 0.57 5.57
N VAL A 121 8.87 1.05 4.35
CA VAL A 121 8.42 0.31 3.17
C VAL A 121 9.53 0.21 2.16
N THR A 122 9.77 -1.00 1.68
CA THR A 122 10.62 -1.29 0.54
C THR A 122 9.76 -1.75 -0.63
N SER A 123 10.04 -1.26 -1.84
CA SER A 123 9.45 -1.73 -3.09
C SER A 123 10.55 -2.13 -4.07
N THR A 124 10.37 -3.24 -4.75
CA THR A 124 11.30 -3.75 -5.77
C THR A 124 10.57 -4.55 -6.83
N GLY A 125 11.06 -4.55 -8.06
CA GLY A 125 10.48 -5.29 -9.19
C GLY A 125 11.56 -5.76 -10.17
N ALA A 126 11.18 -6.64 -11.09
CA ALA A 126 12.10 -7.09 -12.13
C ALA A 126 12.52 -5.88 -13.00
N HIS A 127 13.83 -5.58 -13.02
CA HIS A 127 14.39 -4.42 -13.72
C HIS A 127 13.91 -3.05 -13.20
N ILE A 128 13.29 -2.99 -12.03
CA ILE A 128 12.86 -1.76 -11.37
C ILE A 128 13.78 -1.53 -10.16
N PRO A 129 14.37 -0.33 -9.99
CA PRO A 129 15.21 -0.04 -8.85
C PRO A 129 14.49 -0.26 -7.52
N CYS A 130 15.23 -0.76 -6.53
CA CYS A 130 14.72 -0.87 -5.18
C CYS A 130 14.58 0.53 -4.56
N HIS A 131 13.43 0.79 -3.96
CA HIS A 131 13.15 2.02 -3.24
C HIS A 131 12.78 1.69 -1.80
N GLN A 132 13.28 2.48 -0.85
CA GLN A 132 12.99 2.35 0.58
C GLN A 132 12.55 3.72 1.11
N GLN A 133 11.47 3.74 1.87
CA GLN A 133 10.93 4.96 2.49
C GLN A 133 10.53 4.67 3.93
N LEU A 134 11.11 5.43 4.86
CA LEU A 134 10.74 5.43 6.27
C LEU A 134 9.72 6.54 6.53
N PHE A 135 8.62 6.20 7.20
CA PHE A 135 7.60 7.13 7.68
C PHE A 135 7.59 7.15 9.20
N THR A 136 8.08 8.23 9.80
CA THR A 136 7.94 8.44 11.24
C THR A 136 6.49 8.77 11.57
N ILE A 137 5.88 7.96 12.44
CA ILE A 137 4.49 8.12 12.87
C ILE A 137 4.45 8.82 14.23
N GLU A 138 5.00 8.20 15.28
CA GLU A 138 4.99 8.71 16.67
C GLU A 138 3.61 9.24 17.08
N GLN A 139 2.58 8.42 16.88
CA GLN A 139 1.18 8.82 17.06
C GLN A 139 0.36 7.65 17.57
N TRP A 140 -0.61 7.95 18.43
CA TRP A 140 -1.73 7.04 18.72
C TRP A 140 -2.69 7.00 17.52
N LEU A 141 -3.04 5.79 17.09
CA LEU A 141 -4.19 5.49 16.25
C LEU A 141 -5.26 4.92 17.17
N ALA A 142 -6.08 5.80 17.74
CA ALA A 142 -7.03 5.46 18.80
C ALA A 142 -8.17 6.49 18.85
N THR A 143 -9.35 6.09 19.31
CA THR A 143 -10.49 7.00 19.56
C THR A 143 -10.58 7.50 21.00
N ASP A 144 -9.83 6.88 21.92
CA ASP A 144 -9.85 7.16 23.36
C ASP A 144 -8.61 7.92 23.85
N THR A 145 -7.62 8.13 22.97
CA THR A 145 -6.37 8.80 23.26
C THR A 145 -6.04 9.80 22.16
N ALA A 146 -5.58 10.99 22.52
CA ALA A 146 -5.19 12.03 21.55
C ALA A 146 -4.15 11.49 20.54
N PRO A 147 -4.31 11.77 19.23
CA PRO A 147 -5.20 12.78 18.62
C PRO A 147 -6.67 12.37 18.41
N TYR A 148 -7.12 11.22 18.91
CA TYR A 148 -8.48 10.69 18.70
C TYR A 148 -8.78 10.34 17.24
N GLU A 149 -7.74 9.97 16.49
CA GLU A 149 -7.80 9.56 15.10
C GLU A 149 -7.35 8.10 14.98
N LEU A 150 -8.03 7.30 14.17
CA LEU A 150 -7.60 5.94 13.82
C LEU A 150 -6.68 5.91 12.58
N THR A 151 -6.27 7.07 12.09
CA THR A 151 -5.50 7.21 10.87
C THR A 151 -4.30 8.12 11.08
N ALA A 152 -3.17 7.77 10.47
CA ALA A 152 -2.00 8.63 10.36
C ALA A 152 -1.60 8.75 8.89
N ILE A 153 -1.57 9.99 8.37
CA ILE A 153 -1.09 10.28 7.02
C ILE A 153 0.30 10.93 7.11
N ARG A 154 1.25 10.43 6.31
CA ARG A 154 2.55 11.06 6.12
C ARG A 154 2.76 11.26 4.63
N ASN A 155 2.99 12.51 4.22
CA ASN A 155 3.21 12.87 2.83
C ASN A 155 4.56 13.58 2.72
N TYR A 156 5.51 12.92 2.06
CA TYR A 156 6.85 13.43 1.76
C TYR A 156 7.05 13.59 0.25
N CYS A 157 5.99 13.52 -0.53
CA CYS A 157 6.02 13.82 -1.95
C CYS A 157 6.37 15.31 -2.14
N ASN A 158 7.04 15.65 -3.24
CA ASN A 158 7.35 17.05 -3.54
C ASN A 158 6.05 17.87 -3.65
N ASN A 159 5.99 19.02 -2.98
CA ASN A 159 4.81 19.90 -2.83
C ASN A 159 4.03 20.07 -4.14
N ASN A 160 2.97 19.28 -4.29
CA ASN A 160 2.02 19.34 -5.39
C ASN A 160 0.61 19.26 -4.79
N ASP A 161 -0.06 20.40 -4.64
CA ASP A 161 -1.37 20.50 -3.97
C ASP A 161 -2.42 19.52 -4.53
N ALA A 162 -2.35 19.22 -5.84
CA ALA A 162 -3.23 18.26 -6.49
C ALA A 162 -2.98 16.79 -6.09
N VAL A 163 -1.74 16.44 -5.71
CA VAL A 163 -1.40 15.10 -5.20
C VAL A 163 -1.83 14.98 -3.74
N ASP A 164 -1.63 16.05 -2.96
CA ASP A 164 -2.08 16.14 -1.57
C ASP A 164 -3.60 15.93 -1.44
N GLU A 165 -4.39 16.59 -2.29
CA GLU A 165 -5.84 16.45 -2.29
C GLU A 165 -6.28 15.02 -2.66
N LYS A 166 -5.58 14.36 -3.59
CA LYS A 166 -5.85 12.95 -3.94
C LYS A 166 -5.54 11.99 -2.80
N ILE A 167 -4.40 12.16 -2.13
CA ILE A 167 -4.00 11.33 -0.98
C ILE A 167 -5.02 11.48 0.16
N ARG A 168 -5.47 12.72 0.42
CA ARG A 168 -6.46 13.00 1.48
C ARG A 168 -7.86 12.50 1.15
N SER A 169 -8.29 12.65 -0.10
CA SER A 169 -9.62 12.20 -0.54
C SER A 169 -9.72 10.68 -0.71
N GLY A 170 -8.60 9.98 -0.82
CA GLY A 170 -8.57 8.52 -1.02
C GLY A 170 -9.22 8.10 -2.34
N SER A 171 -9.09 8.93 -3.39
CA SER A 171 -9.75 8.72 -4.69
C SER A 171 -9.42 7.33 -5.27
N SER A 172 -10.42 6.45 -5.28
CA SER A 172 -10.26 5.02 -5.60
C SER A 172 -9.86 4.74 -7.05
N GLY A 173 -10.00 5.71 -7.96
CA GLY A 173 -9.64 5.54 -9.38
C GLY A 173 -8.14 5.48 -9.67
N LEU A 174 -7.29 5.76 -8.67
CA LEU A 174 -5.82 5.72 -8.78
C LEU A 174 -5.19 4.82 -7.71
N VAL A 175 -5.99 4.06 -6.97
CA VAL A 175 -5.52 3.19 -5.90
C VAL A 175 -5.92 1.76 -6.21
N SER A 176 -4.94 0.92 -6.50
CA SER A 176 -5.15 -0.50 -6.77
C SER A 176 -5.15 -1.27 -5.45
N SER A 177 -6.24 -1.95 -5.13
CA SER A 177 -6.29 -2.79 -3.94
C SER A 177 -5.62 -4.13 -4.18
N VAL A 178 -4.83 -4.58 -3.20
CA VAL A 178 -4.08 -5.84 -3.22
C VAL A 178 -4.37 -6.67 -1.98
#